data_AF-A0A7X8EJN2-F1
#
_entry.id   AF-A0A7X8EJN2-F1
#
_cell.length_a   1.000
_cell.length_b   1.000
_cell.length_c   1.000
_cell.angle_alpha   90.00
_cell.angle_beta   90.00
_cell.angle_gamma   90.00
#
_symmetry.space_group_name_H-M   'P 1'
#
loop_
_entity.id
_entity.type
_entity.pdbx_description
1 polymer ?
#
loop_
_entity_poly.entity_id
_entity_poly.type
_entity_poly.pdbx_seq_one_letter_code
_entity_poly.pdbx_strand_id
1 'polypeptide(L)' 'MPEKDGCADRLEALGLRAGKVVEKISGMPFHGPVTLQLDGRQIAIGWKISSSIMVAPIKNRGGEDD' A
#
# COMPACT_ATOMS: atom_id res chain seq x y z
N MET A 1 11.05 22.55 -9.81
CA MET A 1 9.59 22.32 -9.74
C MET A 1 9.40 20.82 -9.94
N PRO A 2 9.01 20.01 -8.95
CA PRO A 2 8.81 18.59 -9.23
C PRO A 2 7.52 18.43 -10.04
N GLU A 3 7.68 18.04 -11.31
CA GLU A 3 6.63 17.49 -12.16
C GLU A 3 5.95 16.36 -11.39
N LYS A 4 4.74 16.60 -10.86
CA LYS A 4 3.99 15.56 -10.18
C LYS A 4 3.40 14.64 -11.23
N ASP A 5 4.11 13.55 -11.52
CA ASP A 5 3.57 12.40 -12.25
C ASP A 5 2.18 12.04 -11.70
N GLY A 6 1.17 12.00 -12.58
CA GLY A 6 -0.23 11.82 -12.20
C GLY A 6 -0.56 10.53 -11.41
N CYS A 7 0.40 9.61 -11.27
CA CYS A 7 0.29 8.46 -10.38
C CYS A 7 0.33 8.87 -8.91
N ALA A 8 1.23 9.76 -8.49
CA ALA A 8 1.34 10.17 -7.09
C ALA A 8 0.07 10.87 -6.60
N ASP A 9 -0.50 11.75 -7.43
CA ASP A 9 -1.72 12.49 -7.13
C ASP A 9 -2.94 11.56 -6.98
N ARG A 10 -3.03 10.52 -7.82
CA ARG A 10 -4.07 9.48 -7.72
C ARG A 10 -3.92 8.64 -6.46
N LEU A 11 -2.70 8.32 -6.02
CA LEU A 11 -2.49 7.63 -4.73
C LEU A 11 -2.92 8.51 -3.55
N GLU A 12 -2.54 9.79 -3.56
CA GLU A 12 -2.96 10.75 -2.53
C GLU A 12 -4.51 10.86 -2.48
N ALA A 13 -5.19 10.88 -3.63
CA ALA A 13 -6.65 10.89 -3.72
C ALA A 13 -7.31 9.61 -3.18
N LEU A 14 -6.60 8.47 -3.26
CA LEU A 14 -7.03 7.21 -2.62
C LEU A 14 -6.70 7.17 -1.11
N GLY A 15 -6.02 8.19 -0.59
CA GLY A 15 -5.59 8.29 0.80
C GLY A 15 -4.25 7.63 1.10
N LEU A 16 -3.59 7.05 0.10
CA LEU A 16 -2.28 6.42 0.23
C LEU A 16 -1.18 7.47 0.20
N ARG A 17 -0.93 8.02 1.38
CA ARG A 17 0.06 9.07 1.63
C ARG A 17 1.20 8.58 2.51
N ALA A 18 2.38 9.15 2.32
CA ALA A 18 3.51 8.94 3.22
C ALA A 18 3.12 9.27 4.68
N GLY A 19 3.39 8.35 5.59
CA GLY A 19 3.02 8.45 7.01
C GLY A 19 1.70 7.77 7.38
N LYS A 20 0.94 7.23 6.42
CA LYS A 20 -0.19 6.34 6.72
C LYS A 20 0.30 4.91 6.98
N VAL A 21 -0.38 4.23 7.90
CA VAL A 21 -0.19 2.80 8.15
C VAL A 21 -1.14 2.02 7.26
N VAL A 22 -0.62 1.02 6.57
CA VAL A 22 -1.38 0.11 5.72
C VAL A 22 -1.19 -1.31 6.19
N GLU A 23 -2.24 -2.11 6.10
CA GLU A 23 -2.18 -3.55 6.35
C GLU A 23 -2.39 -4.31 5.05
N LYS A 24 -1.56 -5.31 4.79
CA LYS A 24 -1.72 -6.16 3.61
C LYS A 24 -2.76 -7.25 3.93
N ILE A 25 -3.90 -7.19 3.26
CA ILE A 25 -4.99 -8.17 3.45
C ILE A 25 -4.78 -9.40 2.57
N SER A 26 -4.52 -9.20 1.27
CA SER A 26 -4.35 -10.30 0.33
C SER A 26 -3.60 -9.84 -0.93
N GLY A 27 -2.91 -10.76 -1.60
CA GLY A 27 -2.35 -10.53 -2.92
C GLY A 27 -2.75 -11.68 -3.84
N MET A 28 -3.43 -11.36 -4.94
CA MET A 28 -3.81 -12.39 -5.91
C MET A 28 -2.58 -12.90 -6.69
N PRO A 29 -2.51 -14.20 -7.02
CA PRO A 29 -1.45 -14.74 -7.88
C PRO A 29 -1.54 -14.17 -9.31
N PHE A 30 -0.48 -14.34 -10.12
CA PHE A 30 -0.40 -13.91 -11.53
C PHE A 30 -0.46 -12.38 -11.77
N HIS A 31 0.37 -11.59 -11.08
CA HIS A 31 0.35 -10.12 -11.21
C HIS A 31 -1.04 -9.50 -10.92
N GLY A 32 -1.85 -10.22 -10.14
CA GLY A 32 -3.14 -9.73 -9.68
C GLY A 32 -2.99 -8.54 -8.74
N PRO A 33 -4.09 -7.83 -8.46
CA PRO A 33 -4.05 -6.71 -7.54
C PRO A 33 -3.70 -7.17 -6.11
N VAL A 34 -3.02 -6.29 -5.40
CA VAL A 34 -2.74 -6.41 -3.97
C VAL A 34 -3.81 -5.62 -3.23
N THR A 35 -4.57 -6.29 -2.38
CA THR A 35 -5.57 -5.67 -1.52
C THR A 35 -4.93 -5.28 -0.20
N LEU A 36 -4.98 -3.99 0.09
CA LEU A 36 -4.50 -3.35 1.31
C LEU A 36 -5.71 -2.83 2.10
N GLN A 37 -5.60 -2.77 3.42
CA GLN A 37 -6.52 -1.99 4.25
C GLN A 37 -5.84 -0.70 4.69
N LEU A 38 -6.52 0.41 4.44
CA LEU A 38 -6.11 1.76 4.80
C LEU A 38 -7.29 2.44 5.50
N ASP A 39 -7.08 2.93 6.73
CA ASP A 39 -8.10 3.72 7.45
C ASP A 39 -9.47 3.00 7.56
N GLY A 40 -9.44 1.67 7.70
CA GLY A 40 -10.64 0.81 7.75
C GLY A 40 -11.26 0.48 6.38
N ARG A 41 -10.72 0.99 5.27
CA ARG A 41 -11.21 0.69 3.91
C ARG A 41 -10.29 -0.28 3.19
N GLN A 42 -10.87 -1.23 2.46
CA GLN A 42 -10.11 -2.12 1.58
C GLN A 42 -9.89 -1.46 0.22
N ILE A 43 -8.63 -1.35 -0.19
CA ILE A 43 -8.21 -0.76 -1.45
C ILE A 43 -7.42 -1.81 -2.22
N ALA A 44 -7.88 -2.13 -3.43
CA ALA A 44 -7.16 -3.02 -4.34
C ALA A 44 -6.24 -2.20 -5.24
N ILE A 45 -4.94 -2.50 -5.20
CA ILE A 45 -3.90 -1.81 -5.97
C ILE A 45 -3.30 -2.77 -6.98
N GLY A 46 -3.33 -2.38 -8.26
CA GLY A 46 -2.71 -3.18 -9.31
C GLY A 46 -1.22 -3.39 -9.05
N TRP A 47 -0.72 -4.58 -9.40
CA TRP A 47 0.65 -5.01 -9.14
C TRP A 47 1.72 -3.95 -9.48
N LYS A 48 1.60 -3.32 -10.66
CA LYS A 48 2.54 -2.28 -11.13
C LYS A 48 2.61 -1.05 -10.21
N ILE A 49 1.48 -0.64 -9.67
CA ILE A 49 1.42 0.49 -8.73
C ILE A 49 1.97 0.04 -7.38
N SER A 50 1.56 -1.13 -6.87
CA SER A 50 2.06 -1.65 -5.60
C SER A 50 3.58 -1.84 -5.59
N SER A 51 4.19 -2.24 -6.71
CA SER A 51 5.64 -2.35 -6.86
C SER A 51 6.37 -1.01 -6.80
N SER A 52 5.67 0.11 -7.01
CA SER A 52 6.25 1.45 -6.92
C SER A 52 6.08 2.08 -5.52
N ILE A 53 5.29 1.47 -4.63
CA ILE A 53 5.03 1.99 -3.29
C ILE A 53 6.09 1.44 -2.34
N MET A 54 6.88 2.32 -1.73
CA MET A 54 7.80 1.96 -0.65
C MET A 54 7.08 2.02 0.69
N VAL A 55 7.24 0.98 1.51
CA VAL A 55 6.69 0.89 2.87
C VAL A 55 7.78 0.42 3.84
N ALA A 56 7.70 0.89 5.08
CA ALA A 56 8.50 0.36 6.17
C ALA A 56 7.71 -0.72 6.91
N PRO A 57 8.29 -1.90 7.18
CA PRO A 57 7.61 -2.91 7.98
C PRO A 57 7.41 -2.38 9.39
N ILE A 58 6.16 -2.35 9.85
CA ILE A 58 5.83 -2.00 11.21
C ILE A 58 5.75 -3.31 11.98
N LYS A 59 6.68 -3.51 12.93
CA LYS A 59 6.69 -4.71 13.77
C LYS A 59 5.42 -4.71 14.61
N ASN A 60 4.42 -5.52 14.23
CA ASN A 60 3.28 -5.73 15.10
C ASN A 60 3.80 -6.50 16.32
N ARG A 61 3.47 -6.04 17.53
CA ARG A 61 3.93 -6.65 18.81
C ARG A 61 3.23 -7.99 19.11
N GLY A 62 3.12 -8.89 18.14
CA GLY A 62 2.47 -10.18 18.29
C GLY A 62 3.13 -11.22 17.40
N GLY A 63 4.14 -11.88 17.95
CA GLY A 63 4.97 -12.89 17.29
C GLY A 63 6.16 -13.13 18.17
N GLU A 64 5.94 -13.94 19.20
CA GLU A 64 6.96 -14.60 20.01
C GLU A 64 7.99 -15.19 19.04
N ASP A 65 9.19 -14.61 19.06
CA ASP A 65 10.38 -15.21 18.46
C ASP A 65 10.62 -16.55 19.22
N ASP A 66 10.33 -17.69 18.60
CA ASP A 66 10.83 -19.03 18.99
C ASP A 66 12.12 -19.32 18.22
#